data_AF-A0A1H9P768-F1
#
_entry.id   AF-A0A1H9P768-F1
#
_cell.length_a   1.000
_cell.length_b   1.000
_cell.length_c   1.000
_cell.angle_alpha   90.00
_cell.angle_beta   90.00
_cell.angle_gamma   90.00
#
_symmetry.space_group_name_H-M   'P 1'
#
loop_
_entity.id
_entity.type
_entity.pdbx_description
1 polymer ?
#
loop_
_entity_poly.entity_id
_entity_poly.type
_entity_poly.pdbx_seq_one_letter_code
_entity_poly.pdbx_strand_id
1 'polypeptide(L)'
;MRAIFYLFLAALFCPGCKQYTPENLPAEHVRFGSKGGITGGGREYVLLLNNGRLLFDDEYTGKLEKVGKLTKAELSTVRAELSGMVFPKSGTPPGNYNTSMSYHHDGTTEKISWRQPGGAPTAEVKNCYNSLMTAVRRLRKTDN
;
A
#
# COMPACT_ATOMS: atom_id res chain seq x y z
N MET A 1 27.66 -46.06 1.19
CA MET A 1 28.03 -44.62 1.14
C MET A 1 27.37 -43.91 -0.06
N ARG A 2 26.03 -43.92 -0.15
CA ARG A 2 25.28 -43.24 -1.23
C ARG A 2 24.09 -42.40 -0.73
N ALA A 3 23.70 -42.56 0.53
CA ALA A 3 22.54 -41.88 1.12
C ALA A 3 22.86 -40.49 1.71
N ILE A 4 24.14 -40.17 1.95
CA ILE A 4 24.53 -38.89 2.58
C ILE A 4 24.48 -37.72 1.57
N PHE A 5 24.60 -38.01 0.27
CA PHE A 5 24.61 -36.97 -0.77
C PHE A 5 23.23 -36.35 -1.04
N TYR A 6 22.13 -37.05 -0.71
CA TYR A 6 20.78 -36.55 -0.93
C TYR A 6 20.28 -35.64 0.19
N LEU A 7 20.90 -35.66 1.38
CA LEU A 7 20.48 -34.83 2.50
C LEU A 7 20.98 -33.37 2.39
N PHE A 8 22.02 -33.12 1.59
CA PHE A 8 22.59 -31.78 1.38
C PHE A 8 21.85 -30.97 0.30
N LEU A 9 21.10 -31.63 -0.59
CA LEU A 9 20.42 -30.98 -1.71
C LEU A 9 19.02 -30.45 -1.36
N ALA A 10 18.45 -30.87 -0.22
CA ALA A 10 17.12 -30.45 0.23
C ALA A 10 17.12 -29.13 1.04
N ALA A 11 18.28 -28.60 1.41
CA ALA A 11 18.38 -27.40 2.25
C ALA A 11 18.49 -26.07 1.45
N LEU A 12 18.58 -26.11 0.12
CA LEU A 12 18.96 -24.93 -0.68
C LEU A 12 17.80 -24.12 -1.28
N PHE A 13 16.54 -24.50 -1.07
CA PHE A 13 15.39 -23.78 -1.62
C PHE A 13 14.45 -23.29 -0.51
N CYS A 14 14.94 -22.37 0.32
CA CYS A 14 14.06 -21.39 0.95
C CYS A 14 13.79 -20.31 -0.10
N PRO A 15 12.63 -20.26 -0.78
CA PRO A 15 12.30 -19.13 -1.63
C PRO A 15 12.26 -17.89 -0.74
N GLY A 16 13.29 -17.05 -0.88
CA GLY A 16 13.49 -15.88 -0.04
C GLY A 16 12.22 -15.05 0.05
N CYS A 17 11.73 -14.85 1.27
CA CYS A 17 10.70 -13.86 1.55
C CYS A 17 11.23 -12.50 1.09
N LYS A 18 10.81 -12.02 -0.10
CA LYS A 18 11.18 -10.68 -0.58
C LYS A 18 10.83 -9.66 0.51
N GLN A 19 11.85 -8.99 1.04
CA GLN A 19 11.71 -7.88 1.96
C GLN A 19 11.65 -6.61 1.11
N TYR A 20 10.58 -5.84 1.29
CA TYR A 20 10.42 -4.56 0.61
C TYR A 20 10.96 -3.47 1.53
N THR A 21 11.68 -2.53 0.94
CA THR A 21 12.13 -1.29 1.58
C THR A 21 11.61 -0.12 0.75
N PRO A 22 11.56 1.11 1.30
CA PRO A 22 11.13 2.28 0.53
C PRO A 22 11.90 2.47 -0.80
N GLU A 23 13.17 2.05 -0.85
CA GLU A 23 14.06 2.17 -2.00
C GLU A 23 13.88 1.04 -3.03
N ASN A 24 13.25 -0.07 -2.65
CA ASN A 24 13.06 -1.26 -3.48
C ASN A 24 11.57 -1.64 -3.60
N LEU A 25 10.72 -0.64 -3.77
CA LEU A 25 9.32 -0.84 -4.10
C LEU A 25 9.16 -1.19 -5.59
N PRO A 26 8.27 -2.14 -5.94
CA PRO A 26 7.85 -2.34 -7.32
C PRO A 26 7.34 -1.04 -7.95
N ALA A 27 7.53 -0.89 -9.26
CA ALA A 27 7.06 0.28 -10.01
C ALA A 27 5.56 0.54 -9.81
N GLU A 28 4.74 -0.52 -9.88
CA GLU A 28 3.31 -0.43 -9.66
C GLU A 28 2.92 -0.62 -8.19
N HIS A 29 2.55 0.48 -7.54
CA HIS A 29 2.04 0.46 -6.18
C HIS A 29 1.14 1.66 -5.89
N VAL A 30 0.32 1.53 -4.84
CA VAL A 30 -0.47 2.63 -4.29
C VAL A 30 0.01 2.92 -2.88
N ARG A 31 0.36 4.18 -2.63
CA ARG A 31 0.63 4.68 -1.28
C ARG A 31 -0.57 5.48 -0.80
N PHE A 32 -1.09 5.18 0.38
CA PHE A 32 -2.29 5.84 0.90
C PHE A 32 -2.27 5.89 2.41
N GLY A 33 -2.95 6.88 2.99
CA GLY A 33 -2.97 7.00 4.43
C GLY A 33 -3.33 8.38 4.92
N SER A 34 -3.08 8.60 6.20
CA SER A 34 -3.28 9.88 6.85
C SER A 34 -2.01 10.32 7.58
N LYS A 35 -1.53 11.53 7.28
CA LYS A 35 -0.40 12.18 7.96
C LYS A 35 -0.88 13.52 8.53
N GLY A 36 -0.79 13.70 9.84
CA GLY A 36 -1.09 14.98 10.49
C GLY A 36 -2.23 14.95 11.51
N GLY A 37 -2.04 15.72 12.58
CA GLY A 37 -2.90 15.83 13.78
C GLY A 37 -2.05 16.15 15.03
N ILE A 38 -2.68 16.57 16.13
CA ILE A 38 -1.99 16.94 17.41
C ILE A 38 -1.13 15.79 17.97
N THR A 39 -1.42 14.54 17.58
CA THR A 39 -0.77 13.33 18.09
C THR A 39 0.46 12.87 17.29
N GLY A 40 0.84 13.56 16.21
CA GLY A 40 2.09 13.32 15.46
C GLY A 40 2.22 11.97 14.73
N GLY A 41 1.38 10.97 15.01
CA GLY A 41 1.45 9.65 14.37
C GLY A 41 0.73 9.62 13.02
N GLY A 42 1.48 9.53 11.93
CA GLY A 42 0.96 9.19 10.61
C GLY A 42 0.64 7.69 10.50
N ARG A 43 -0.31 7.35 9.64
CA ARG A 43 -0.58 5.97 9.21
C ARG A 43 -0.54 5.93 7.70
N GLU A 44 0.61 5.55 7.16
CA GLU A 44 0.76 5.31 5.73
C GLU A 44 0.85 3.81 5.43
N TYR A 45 0.29 3.44 4.29
CA TYR A 45 0.27 2.08 3.80
C TYR A 45 0.72 2.07 2.35
N VAL A 46 1.33 0.95 1.95
CA VAL A 46 1.73 0.69 0.57
C VAL A 46 1.09 -0.62 0.11
N LEU A 47 0.24 -0.55 -0.91
CA LEU A 47 -0.30 -1.71 -1.61
C LEU A 47 0.53 -1.98 -2.86
N LEU A 48 1.18 -3.15 -2.91
CA LEU A 48 1.89 -3.61 -4.08
C LEU A 48 0.91 -4.20 -5.08
N LEU A 49 0.76 -3.58 -6.24
CA LEU A 49 -0.26 -3.99 -7.20
C LEU A 49 0.12 -5.30 -7.89
N ASN A 50 1.40 -5.64 -8.03
CA ASN A 50 1.84 -6.88 -8.69
C ASN A 50 1.41 -8.16 -7.96
N ASN A 51 1.23 -8.12 -6.63
CA ASN A 51 0.98 -9.31 -5.83
C ASN A 51 -0.05 -9.09 -4.71
N GLY A 52 -0.62 -7.89 -4.57
CA GLY A 52 -1.61 -7.54 -3.55
C GLY A 52 -1.07 -7.47 -2.12
N ARG A 53 0.26 -7.43 -1.92
CA ARG A 53 0.87 -7.29 -0.59
C ARG A 53 0.54 -5.91 -0.03
N LEU A 54 0.01 -5.88 1.18
CA LEU A 54 -0.19 -4.64 1.94
C LEU A 54 0.92 -4.50 2.97
N LEU A 55 1.56 -3.33 2.95
CA LEU A 55 2.64 -2.95 3.84
C LEU A 55 2.21 -1.72 4.64
N PHE A 56 2.66 -1.62 5.89
CA PHE A 56 2.56 -0.43 6.72
C PHE A 56 3.90 0.29 6.71
N ASP A 57 3.88 1.59 6.44
CA ASP A 57 5.06 2.43 6.51
C ASP A 57 5.16 3.00 7.92
N ASP A 58 6.05 2.41 8.71
CA ASP A 58 6.33 2.87 10.07
C ASP A 58 7.34 4.02 10.01
N GLU A 59 6.80 5.24 10.14
CA GLU A 59 7.59 6.47 10.14
C GLU A 59 8.63 6.54 11.26
N TYR A 60 8.44 5.84 12.38
CA TYR A 60 9.39 5.85 13.49
C TYR A 60 10.61 4.99 13.23
N THR A 61 10.42 3.85 12.56
CA THR A 61 11.52 2.92 12.24
C THR A 61 12.05 3.08 10.81
N GLY A 62 11.30 3.77 9.95
CA GLY A 62 11.58 3.89 8.51
C GLY A 62 11.39 2.57 7.76
N LYS A 63 10.67 1.60 8.34
CA LYS A 63 10.53 0.24 7.80
C LYS A 63 9.14 0.00 7.23
N LEU A 64 9.09 -0.86 6.22
CA LEU A 64 7.85 -1.39 5.68
C LEU A 64 7.49 -2.71 6.37
N GLU A 65 6.50 -2.67 7.24
CA GLU A 65 6.00 -3.84 7.95
C GLU A 65 4.93 -4.57 7.13
N LYS A 66 4.92 -5.90 7.15
CA LYS A 66 3.91 -6.69 6.44
C LYS A 66 2.60 -6.65 7.23
N VAL A 67 1.52 -6.19 6.58
CA VAL A 67 0.16 -6.19 7.15
C VAL A 67 -0.65 -7.38 6.64
N GLY A 68 -0.39 -7.83 5.41
CA GLY A 68 -1.12 -8.95 4.84
C GLY A 68 -1.16 -8.91 3.32
N LYS A 69 -2.17 -9.58 2.76
CA LYS A 69 -2.33 -9.70 1.31
C LYS A 69 -3.81 -9.60 0.94
N LEU A 70 -4.11 -8.78 -0.05
CA LEU A 70 -5.42 -8.75 -0.69
C LEU A 70 -5.64 -10.04 -1.49
N THR A 71 -6.89 -10.50 -1.54
CA THR A 71 -7.30 -11.55 -2.45
C THR A 71 -7.21 -11.06 -3.90
N LYS A 72 -7.20 -12.00 -4.86
CA LYS A 72 -7.19 -11.64 -6.29
C LYS A 72 -8.40 -10.79 -6.69
N ALA A 73 -9.57 -11.09 -6.11
CA ALA A 73 -10.80 -10.35 -6.36
C ALA A 73 -10.69 -8.90 -5.87
N GLU A 74 -10.28 -8.69 -4.60
CA GLU A 74 -10.07 -7.35 -4.04
C GLU A 74 -9.05 -6.55 -4.83
N LEU A 75 -7.93 -7.17 -5.21
CA LEU A 75 -6.90 -6.53 -6.01
C LEU A 75 -7.42 -6.13 -7.40
N SER A 76 -8.24 -6.98 -8.03
CA SER A 76 -8.87 -6.67 -9.32
C SER A 76 -9.82 -5.47 -9.21
N THR A 77 -10.62 -5.41 -8.14
CA THR A 77 -11.51 -4.27 -7.86
C THR A 77 -10.72 -2.98 -7.69
N VAL A 78 -9.67 -3.00 -6.85
CA VAL A 78 -8.82 -1.82 -6.64
C VAL A 78 -8.16 -1.36 -7.93
N ARG A 79 -7.65 -2.28 -8.76
CA ARG A 79 -7.07 -1.92 -10.07
C ARG A 79 -8.10 -1.28 -11.00
N ALA A 80 -9.32 -1.83 -11.05
CA ALA A 80 -10.40 -1.25 -11.86
C ALA A 80 -10.74 0.17 -11.36
N GLU A 81 -10.88 0.36 -10.05
CA GLU A 81 -11.12 1.67 -9.43
C GLU A 81 -10.01 2.68 -9.77
N LEU A 82 -8.74 2.28 -9.69
CA LEU A 82 -7.60 3.15 -10.02
C LEU A 82 -7.57 3.52 -11.51
N SER A 83 -7.80 2.56 -12.40
CA SER A 83 -7.76 2.78 -13.86
C SER A 83 -8.86 3.72 -14.36
N GLY A 84 -10.01 3.76 -13.68
CA GLY A 84 -11.12 4.64 -14.01
C GLY A 84 -11.07 5.99 -13.30
N MET A 85 -10.09 6.21 -12.40
CA MET A 85 -10.02 7.40 -11.58
C MET A 85 -9.23 8.51 -12.28
N VAL A 86 -9.76 9.73 -12.25
CA VAL A 86 -9.01 10.92 -12.61
C VAL A 86 -8.40 11.49 -11.35
N PHE A 87 -7.07 11.53 -11.28
CA PHE A 87 -6.36 12.26 -10.24
C PHE A 87 -6.34 13.74 -10.63
N PRO A 88 -7.09 14.63 -9.93
CA PRO A 88 -7.09 16.05 -10.26
C PRO A 88 -5.67 16.58 -10.13
N LYS A 89 -5.18 17.30 -11.15
CA LYS A 89 -3.89 17.98 -11.06
C LYS A 89 -3.90 18.88 -9.84
N SER A 90 -2.86 18.76 -9.02
CA SER A 90 -2.66 19.49 -7.77
C SER A 90 -2.57 21.01 -8.03
N GLY A 91 -3.72 21.66 -8.18
CA GLY A 91 -3.87 23.12 -8.19
C GLY A 91 -4.31 23.66 -6.84
N THR A 92 -4.33 22.83 -5.80
CA THR A 92 -4.89 23.20 -4.51
C THR A 92 -3.85 23.99 -3.68
N PRO A 93 -4.21 25.17 -3.15
CA PRO A 93 -3.30 25.99 -2.35
C PRO A 93 -2.77 25.25 -1.11
N PRO A 94 -1.64 25.70 -0.51
CA PRO A 94 -1.11 25.11 0.72
C PRO A 94 -2.20 25.09 1.79
N GLY A 95 -2.65 23.89 2.13
CA GLY A 95 -3.72 23.62 3.08
C GLY A 95 -3.33 22.49 4.02
N ASN A 96 -3.95 22.45 5.20
CA ASN A 96 -3.72 21.39 6.19
C ASN A 96 -4.43 20.10 5.75
N TYR A 97 -3.86 19.42 4.75
CA TYR A 97 -4.28 18.10 4.30
C TYR A 97 -3.73 17.05 5.24
N ASN A 98 -4.61 16.17 5.70
CA ASN A 98 -4.25 15.09 6.61
C ASN A 98 -4.38 13.70 5.97
N THR A 99 -4.85 13.62 4.73
CA THR A 99 -5.10 12.35 4.02
C THR A 99 -4.54 12.45 2.61
N SER A 100 -3.93 11.37 2.13
CA SER A 100 -3.43 11.32 0.75
C SER A 100 -3.50 9.93 0.13
N MET A 101 -3.46 9.91 -1.20
CA MET A 101 -3.32 8.72 -2.03
C MET A 101 -2.43 9.05 -3.23
N SER A 102 -1.45 8.20 -3.51
CA SER A 102 -0.53 8.31 -4.63
C SER A 102 -0.50 6.99 -5.39
N TYR A 103 -0.78 7.05 -6.68
CA TYR A 103 -0.74 5.90 -7.58
C TYR A 103 0.53 5.99 -8.44
N HIS A 104 1.42 5.01 -8.28
CA HIS A 104 2.63 4.86 -9.06
C HIS A 104 2.38 3.81 -10.14
N HIS A 105 2.47 4.20 -11.41
CA HIS A 105 2.22 3.33 -12.57
C HIS A 105 2.91 3.87 -13.81
N ASP A 106 3.39 2.99 -14.69
CA ASP A 106 4.01 3.36 -15.97
C ASP A 106 5.09 4.45 -15.88
N GLY A 107 5.86 4.46 -14.78
CA GLY A 107 6.88 5.48 -14.50
C GLY A 107 6.34 6.86 -14.13
N THR A 108 5.02 7.02 -14.03
CA THR A 108 4.32 8.23 -13.59
C THR A 108 3.85 8.11 -12.14
N THR A 109 3.55 9.24 -11.52
CA THR A 109 2.97 9.29 -10.18
C THR A 109 1.85 10.29 -10.16
N GLU A 110 0.64 9.80 -9.89
CA GLU A 110 -0.54 10.62 -9.73
C GLU A 110 -0.88 10.71 -8.24
N LYS A 111 -0.93 11.93 -7.71
CA LYS A 111 -1.10 12.16 -6.27
C LYS A 111 -2.27 13.08 -6.01
N ILE A 112 -3.04 12.72 -5.00
CA ILE A 112 -4.14 13.51 -4.48
C ILE A 112 -4.11 13.56 -2.95
N SER A 113 -4.31 14.75 -2.39
CA SER A 113 -4.33 15.00 -0.95
C SER A 113 -5.57 15.80 -0.58
N TRP A 114 -6.15 15.52 0.59
CA TRP A 114 -7.35 16.19 1.07
C TRP A 114 -7.45 16.21 2.60
N ARG A 115 -8.45 16.95 3.10
CA ARG A 115 -8.77 17.03 4.52
C ARG A 115 -9.90 16.06 4.86
N GLN A 116 -9.68 15.21 5.85
CA GLN A 116 -10.74 14.45 6.51
C GLN A 116 -11.21 15.16 7.79
N PRO A 117 -12.51 15.01 8.15
CA PRO A 117 -13.56 14.31 7.38
C PRO A 117 -14.11 15.14 6.19
N GLY A 118 -14.64 14.45 5.17
CA GLY A 118 -15.50 15.05 4.14
C GLY A 118 -14.84 15.69 2.91
N GLY A 119 -13.53 15.99 2.92
CA GLY A 119 -12.88 16.75 1.85
C GLY A 119 -12.37 15.95 0.64
N ALA A 120 -12.77 14.69 0.46
CA ALA A 120 -12.32 13.90 -0.69
C ALA A 120 -12.75 14.60 -2.01
N PRO A 121 -11.85 14.80 -3.00
CA PRO A 121 -12.16 15.66 -4.14
C PRO A 121 -13.24 15.11 -5.07
N THR A 122 -13.37 13.78 -5.13
CA THR A 122 -14.40 13.10 -5.93
C THR A 122 -14.95 11.86 -5.20
N ALA A 123 -16.09 11.35 -5.66
CA ALA A 123 -16.70 10.14 -5.11
C ALA A 123 -15.82 8.90 -5.36
N GLU A 124 -15.15 8.85 -6.52
CA GLU A 124 -14.27 7.76 -6.94
C GLU A 124 -13.06 7.66 -6.01
N VAL A 125 -12.40 8.80 -5.72
CA VAL A 125 -11.27 8.86 -4.76
C VAL A 125 -11.73 8.38 -3.39
N LYS A 126 -12.89 8.87 -2.93
CA LYS A 126 -13.45 8.50 -1.63
C LYS A 126 -13.73 6.99 -1.55
N ASN A 127 -14.34 6.42 -2.59
CA ASN A 127 -14.71 5.02 -2.64
C ASN A 127 -13.47 4.12 -2.65
N CYS A 128 -12.50 4.41 -3.52
CA CYS A 128 -11.24 3.65 -3.58
C CYS A 128 -10.48 3.72 -2.25
N TYR A 129 -10.35 4.92 -1.66
CA TYR A 129 -9.72 5.07 -0.35
C TYR A 129 -10.44 4.27 0.75
N ASN A 130 -11.78 4.26 0.74
CA ASN A 130 -12.57 3.48 1.68
C ASN A 130 -12.41 1.97 1.47
N SER A 131 -12.35 1.49 0.22
CA SER A 131 -12.06 0.10 -0.14
C SER A 131 -10.69 -0.32 0.42
N LEU A 132 -9.66 0.50 0.20
CA LEU A 132 -8.31 0.27 0.72
C LEU A 132 -8.27 0.23 2.26
N MET A 133 -8.88 1.22 2.93
CA MET A 133 -8.92 1.27 4.39
C MET A 133 -9.75 0.13 5.00
N THR A 134 -10.77 -0.36 4.29
CA THR A 134 -11.53 -1.55 4.70
C THR A 134 -10.65 -2.79 4.65
N ALA A 135 -9.86 -2.96 3.59
CA ALA A 135 -8.89 -4.05 3.49
C ALA A 135 -7.83 -3.99 4.61
N VAL A 136 -7.29 -2.80 4.92
CA VAL A 136 -6.36 -2.58 6.03
C VAL A 136 -6.96 -3.06 7.36
N ARG A 137 -8.19 -2.62 7.68
CA ARG A 137 -8.86 -2.97 8.95
C ARG A 137 -9.10 -4.48 9.06
N ARG A 138 -9.49 -5.12 7.96
CA ARG A 138 -9.71 -6.57 7.90
C ARG A 138 -8.42 -7.33 8.16
N LEU A 139 -7.33 -6.96 7.48
CA LEU A 139 -6.05 -7.65 7.57
C LEU A 139 -5.41 -7.48 8.96
N ARG A 140 -5.41 -6.26 9.52
CA ARG A 140 -4.89 -6.03 10.88
C ARG A 140 -5.66 -6.74 11.98
N LYS A 141 -6.95 -7.03 11.79
CA LYS A 141 -7.73 -7.84 12.75
C LYS A 141 -7.38 -9.33 12.70
N THR A 142 -6.75 -9.79 11.63
CA THR A 142 -6.38 -11.21 11.48
C THR A 142 -5.02 -11.51 12.13
N ASP A 143 -4.21 -10.47 12.40
CA ASP A 143 -2.91 -10.57 13.06
C ASP A 143 -2.98 -10.48 14.60
N ASN A 144 -4.16 -10.24 15.17
CA ASN A 144 -4.45 -10.24 16.62
C ASN A 144 -5.32 -11.44 17.00
#